data_AF-F0BGH0-F1
#
_entry.id   AF-F0BGH0-F1
#
_cell.length_a   1.000
_cell.length_b   1.000
_cell.length_c   1.000
_cell.angle_alpha   90.00
_cell.angle_beta   90.00
_cell.angle_gamma   90.00
#
_symmetry.space_group_name_H-M   'P 1'
#
loop_
_entity.id
_entity.type
_entity.pdbx_description
1 polymer ?
#
loop_
_entity_poly.entity_id
_entity_poly.type
_entity_poly.pdbx_seq_one_letter_code
_entity_poly.pdbx_strand_id
1 'polypeptide(L)'
;MMVRTQSQVSSRPLGIDTSRVLAMSTAVALYLLAGGLLLIPLSHRAIPQQTAPKERWILPMLVLQDPAPPPPVFPIEVKFKPKTHSPTKMVPVPIQTPVISQESVVDSAPFAVATTVSDVVAESAPPTTAPSGPVEAGQLQYLSSPAPSYPVAALRAGQQGTVLLRVLVGTDGRPAEVSVQTSSGHRALDLAARSQVLRSWRFQPAMQNGQAVQAYGLVPVSFSLN
;
A
#
# COMPACT_ATOMS: atom_id res chain seq x y z
N MET A 1 -45.28 44.95 86.44
CA MET A 1 -43.97 44.43 86.91
C MET A 1 -44.17 42.98 87.34
N MET A 2 -43.42 41.96 86.96
CA MET A 2 -42.25 41.77 86.10
C MET A 2 -42.23 40.25 85.80
N VAL A 3 -42.16 39.87 84.52
CA VAL A 3 -41.95 38.48 84.10
C VAL A 3 -40.47 38.16 84.26
N ARG A 4 -40.14 37.16 85.09
CA ARG A 4 -38.79 36.60 85.17
C ARG A 4 -38.67 35.46 84.15
N THR A 5 -37.96 35.72 83.06
CA THR A 5 -37.49 34.71 82.11
C THR A 5 -36.21 34.07 82.65
N GLN A 6 -36.21 32.77 82.91
CA GLN A 6 -34.99 32.03 83.22
C GLN A 6 -34.47 31.37 81.92
N SER A 7 -33.34 31.87 81.41
CA SER A 7 -32.65 31.33 80.23
C SER A 7 -31.78 30.15 80.64
N GLN A 8 -32.17 28.93 80.28
CA GLN A 8 -31.34 27.73 80.45
C GLN A 8 -30.28 27.69 79.34
N VAL A 9 -29.06 28.13 79.66
CA VAL A 9 -27.87 27.93 78.83
C VAL A 9 -27.33 26.53 79.12
N SER A 10 -27.53 25.61 78.18
CA SER A 10 -27.03 24.23 78.27
C SER A 10 -25.56 24.20 77.87
N SER A 11 -24.67 24.14 78.86
CA SER A 11 -23.22 23.98 78.66
C SER A 11 -22.92 22.54 78.22
N ARG A 12 -22.70 22.30 76.93
CA ARG A 12 -22.20 21.01 76.42
C ARG A 12 -20.71 20.87 76.78
N PRO A 13 -20.29 19.82 77.51
CA PRO A 13 -18.87 19.62 77.81
C PRO A 13 -18.12 19.29 76.52
N LEU A 14 -17.00 19.99 76.31
CA LEU A 14 -16.07 19.85 75.19
C LEU A 14 -15.24 18.55 75.34
N GLY A 15 -15.91 17.40 75.48
CA GLY A 15 -15.28 16.10 75.47
C GLY A 15 -15.04 15.67 74.03
N ILE A 16 -13.79 15.33 73.69
CA ILE A 16 -13.47 14.74 72.40
C ILE A 16 -14.22 13.40 72.33
N ASP A 17 -15.24 13.32 71.48
CA ASP A 17 -15.99 12.09 71.23
C ASP A 17 -15.08 11.09 70.50
N THR A 18 -14.34 10.29 71.26
CA THR A 18 -13.36 9.31 70.74
C THR A 18 -14.00 8.38 69.71
N SER A 19 -15.29 8.05 69.88
CA SER A 19 -16.06 7.24 68.93
C SER A 19 -16.25 7.94 67.58
N ARG A 20 -16.50 9.25 67.55
CA ARG A 20 -16.62 10.01 66.31
C ARG A 20 -15.27 10.17 65.63
N VAL A 21 -14.22 10.43 66.41
CA VAL A 21 -12.84 10.52 65.89
C VAL A 21 -12.40 9.19 65.29
N LEU A 22 -12.70 8.07 65.96
CA LEU A 22 -12.38 6.73 65.46
C LEU A 22 -13.18 6.40 64.18
N ALA A 23 -14.46 6.75 64.13
CA ALA A 23 -15.32 6.55 62.96
C ALA A 23 -14.87 7.39 61.76
N MET A 24 -14.50 8.66 61.96
CA MET A 24 -14.01 9.52 60.88
C MET A 24 -12.63 9.08 60.39
N SER A 25 -11.74 8.66 61.30
CA SER A 25 -10.40 8.18 60.93
C SER A 25 -10.45 6.89 60.10
N THR A 26 -11.29 5.93 60.51
CA THR A 26 -11.50 4.69 59.74
C THR A 26 -12.12 4.95 58.37
N ALA A 27 -13.09 5.87 58.28
CA ALA A 27 -13.66 6.28 57.00
C ALA A 27 -12.60 6.91 56.07
N VAL A 28 -11.79 7.85 56.58
CA VAL A 28 -10.71 8.48 55.79
C VAL A 28 -9.67 7.45 55.36
N ALA A 29 -9.27 6.55 56.25
CA ALA A 29 -8.33 5.48 55.92
C ALA A 29 -8.84 4.57 54.80
N LEU A 30 -10.12 4.20 54.84
CA LEU A 30 -10.76 3.40 53.79
C LEU A 30 -10.82 4.15 52.45
N TYR A 31 -11.12 5.45 52.47
CA TYR A 31 -11.14 6.27 51.25
C TYR A 31 -9.75 6.43 50.64
N LEU A 32 -8.71 6.63 51.45
CA LEU A 32 -7.33 6.71 50.96
C LEU A 32 -6.85 5.37 50.41
N LEU A 33 -7.22 4.26 51.04
CA LEU A 33 -6.92 2.91 50.54
C LEU A 33 -7.61 2.67 49.18
N ALA A 34 -8.90 3.01 49.06
CA ALA A 34 -9.66 2.82 47.83
C ALA A 34 -9.17 3.72 46.69
N GLY A 35 -8.90 5.00 46.98
CA GLY A 35 -8.32 5.94 46.02
C GLY A 35 -6.90 5.55 45.60
N GLY A 36 -6.08 5.06 46.54
CA GLY A 36 -4.76 4.52 46.26
C GLY A 36 -4.82 3.30 45.34
N LEU A 37 -5.72 2.34 45.62
CA LEU A 37 -5.93 1.14 44.80
C LEU A 37 -6.42 1.50 43.38
N LEU A 38 -7.21 2.56 43.24
CA LEU A 38 -7.67 3.08 41.93
C LEU A 38 -6.53 3.74 41.14
N LEU A 39 -5.54 4.32 41.82
CA LEU A 39 -4.36 4.92 41.20
C LEU A 39 -3.25 3.91 40.86
N ILE A 40 -3.31 2.67 41.37
CA ILE A 40 -2.40 1.61 40.92
C ILE A 40 -2.76 1.30 39.46
N PRO A 41 -1.85 1.57 38.50
CA PRO A 41 -2.17 1.28 37.13
C PRO A 41 -2.29 -0.24 36.99
N LEU A 42 -3.44 -0.73 36.53
CA LEU A 42 -3.65 -2.11 36.09
C LEU A 42 -2.78 -2.48 34.86
N SER A 43 -1.71 -1.73 34.60
CA SER A 43 -0.76 -1.86 33.49
C SER A 43 0.21 -3.03 33.63
N HIS A 44 0.02 -3.91 34.63
CA HIS A 44 0.76 -5.17 34.74
C HIS A 44 0.11 -6.31 33.96
N ARG A 45 -0.59 -6.04 32.86
CA ARG A 45 -0.45 -6.97 31.73
C ARG A 45 0.98 -6.80 31.26
N ALA A 46 1.85 -7.62 31.84
CA ALA A 46 3.09 -8.03 31.22
C ALA A 46 2.70 -8.49 29.81
N ILE A 47 2.81 -7.59 28.84
CA ILE A 47 3.06 -7.94 27.47
C ILE A 47 4.26 -8.88 27.62
N PRO A 48 4.15 -10.19 27.32
CA PRO A 48 5.37 -10.96 27.14
C PRO A 48 6.13 -10.15 26.11
N GLN A 49 7.21 -9.52 26.56
CA GLN A 49 8.20 -8.91 25.71
C GLN A 49 8.59 -10.06 24.81
N GLN A 50 7.96 -10.15 23.65
CA GLN A 50 8.43 -10.95 22.57
C GLN A 50 9.72 -10.24 22.23
N THR A 51 10.78 -10.66 22.92
CA THR A 51 12.15 -10.41 22.56
C THR A 51 12.20 -10.87 21.14
N ALA A 52 12.00 -9.92 20.22
CA ALA A 52 12.33 -10.12 18.83
C ALA A 52 13.71 -10.78 18.89
N PRO A 53 13.87 -11.98 18.32
CA PRO A 53 15.19 -12.53 18.17
C PRO A 53 15.98 -11.40 17.53
N LYS A 54 16.96 -10.89 18.28
CA LYS A 54 18.07 -10.18 17.69
C LYS A 54 18.70 -11.22 16.78
N GLU A 55 18.14 -11.37 15.59
CA GLU A 55 18.82 -11.90 14.44
C GLU A 55 19.98 -10.95 14.28
N ARG A 56 21.04 -11.29 15.02
CA ARG A 56 22.35 -10.79 14.77
C ARG A 56 22.57 -11.28 13.37
N TRP A 57 22.37 -10.38 12.41
CA TRP A 57 22.85 -10.51 11.05
C TRP A 57 24.35 -10.70 11.20
N ILE A 58 24.75 -11.94 11.45
CA ILE A 58 26.10 -12.41 11.25
C ILE A 58 26.15 -12.43 9.74
N LEU A 59 26.59 -11.32 9.16
CA LEU A 59 27.10 -11.38 7.80
C LEU A 59 28.17 -12.47 7.86
N PRO A 60 28.00 -13.64 7.20
CA PRO A 60 29.14 -14.49 7.01
C PRO A 60 30.15 -13.57 6.34
N MET A 61 31.30 -13.33 6.97
CA MET A 61 32.38 -12.65 6.28
C MET A 61 32.57 -13.46 5.01
N LEU A 62 32.21 -12.89 3.86
CA LEU A 62 32.68 -13.37 2.58
C LEU A 62 34.20 -13.27 2.73
N VAL A 63 34.83 -14.39 3.04
CA VAL A 63 36.22 -14.58 2.67
C VAL A 63 36.20 -14.27 1.18
N LEU A 64 36.78 -13.12 0.79
CA LEU A 64 37.11 -12.86 -0.59
C LEU A 64 38.02 -14.03 -0.98
N GLN A 65 37.42 -15.08 -1.54
CA GLN A 65 38.18 -15.98 -2.40
C GLN A 65 38.62 -15.07 -3.52
N ASP A 66 39.91 -14.77 -3.52
CA ASP A 66 40.60 -14.13 -4.64
C ASP A 66 40.02 -14.74 -5.91
N PRO A 67 39.39 -13.94 -6.80
CA PRO A 67 38.75 -14.51 -7.98
C PRO A 67 39.81 -15.30 -8.72
N ALA A 68 39.59 -16.62 -8.84
CA ALA A 68 40.47 -17.48 -9.61
C ALA A 68 40.72 -16.80 -10.96
N PRO A 69 41.97 -16.76 -11.45
CA PRO A 69 42.30 -16.09 -12.70
C PRO A 69 41.33 -16.59 -13.79
N PRO A 70 40.75 -15.68 -14.59
CA PRO A 70 39.77 -16.07 -15.59
C PRO A 70 40.36 -17.18 -16.47
N PRO A 71 39.58 -18.25 -16.74
CA PRO A 71 40.08 -19.32 -17.60
C PRO A 71 40.47 -18.71 -18.96
N PRO A 72 41.58 -19.17 -19.56
CA PRO A 72 42.00 -18.69 -20.87
C PRO A 72 40.85 -18.89 -21.86
N VAL A 73 40.41 -17.78 -22.47
CA VAL A 73 39.37 -17.81 -23.50
C VAL A 73 39.99 -18.46 -24.74
N PHE A 74 39.75 -19.75 -24.93
CA PHE A 74 40.03 -20.38 -26.22
C PHE A 74 38.98 -19.86 -27.22
N PRO A 75 39.39 -19.24 -28.35
CA PRO A 75 38.45 -18.90 -29.40
C PRO A 75 37.80 -20.18 -29.91
N ILE A 76 36.53 -20.38 -29.60
CA ILE A 76 35.74 -21.42 -30.25
C ILE A 76 35.45 -20.90 -31.65
N GLU A 77 36.23 -21.35 -32.63
CA GLU A 77 35.92 -21.11 -34.03
C GLU A 77 34.66 -21.92 -34.38
N VAL A 78 33.50 -21.28 -34.19
CA VAL A 78 32.22 -21.87 -34.58
C VAL A 78 32.18 -21.87 -36.10
N LYS A 79 32.60 -22.99 -36.70
CA LYS A 79 32.44 -23.25 -38.12
C LYS A 79 30.95 -23.44 -38.42
N PHE A 80 30.24 -22.33 -38.59
CA PHE A 80 28.88 -22.35 -39.11
C PHE A 80 28.93 -22.97 -40.52
N LYS A 81 28.49 -24.22 -40.66
CA LYS A 81 28.06 -24.74 -41.96
C LYS A 81 26.65 -24.21 -42.19
N PRO A 82 26.45 -23.20 -43.06
CA PRO A 82 25.10 -22.75 -43.37
C PRO A 82 24.32 -23.91 -43.99
N LYS A 83 23.16 -24.23 -43.43
CA LYS A 83 22.14 -24.99 -44.16
C LYS A 83 21.62 -24.07 -45.26
N THR A 84 22.06 -24.34 -46.49
CA THR A 84 21.56 -23.73 -47.72
C THR A 84 20.06 -23.97 -47.81
N HIS A 85 19.25 -22.96 -47.47
CA HIS A 85 17.88 -22.90 -47.94
C HIS A 85 17.96 -22.58 -49.45
N SER A 86 17.62 -23.56 -50.27
CA SER A 86 17.46 -23.38 -51.71
C SER A 86 16.42 -22.28 -51.96
N PRO A 87 16.71 -21.26 -52.80
CA PRO A 87 15.72 -20.26 -53.15
C PRO A 87 14.60 -20.95 -53.93
N THR A 88 13.39 -20.90 -53.37
CA THR A 88 12.18 -21.25 -54.12
C THR A 88 12.05 -20.27 -55.28
N LYS A 89 11.98 -20.82 -56.48
CA LYS A 89 11.81 -20.14 -57.76
C LYS A 89 10.71 -19.08 -57.66
N MET A 90 11.08 -17.82 -57.88
CA MET A 90 10.13 -16.70 -57.97
C MET A 90 9.14 -16.96 -59.10
N VAL A 91 7.84 -16.99 -58.76
CA VAL A 91 6.76 -16.79 -59.73
C VAL A 91 6.57 -15.27 -59.83
N PRO A 92 6.68 -14.66 -61.03
CA PRO A 92 6.46 -13.22 -61.18
C PRO A 92 4.97 -12.92 -61.02
N VAL A 93 4.62 -12.15 -59.99
CA VAL A 93 3.33 -11.49 -59.88
C VAL A 93 3.39 -10.23 -60.75
N PRO A 94 2.47 -10.03 -61.72
CA PRO A 94 2.43 -8.80 -62.50
C PRO A 94 2.02 -7.63 -61.60
N ILE A 95 2.91 -6.66 -61.46
CA ILE A 95 2.66 -5.38 -60.80
C ILE A 95 1.80 -4.56 -61.77
N GLN A 96 0.54 -4.32 -61.44
CA GLN A 96 -0.25 -3.27 -62.08
C GLN A 96 0.07 -1.94 -61.38
N THR A 97 0.66 -1.02 -62.13
CA THR A 97 0.92 0.35 -61.73
C THR A 97 -0.33 1.21 -61.98
N PRO A 98 -1.02 1.76 -60.97
CA PRO A 98 -1.84 2.94 -61.20
C PRO A 98 -0.93 4.17 -61.24
N VAL A 99 -0.90 4.76 -62.42
CA VAL A 99 -0.31 6.05 -62.79
C VAL A 99 -0.73 7.14 -61.79
N ILE A 100 0.25 7.91 -61.31
CA ILE A 100 0.04 9.21 -60.69
C ILE A 100 -0.51 10.14 -61.77
N SER A 101 -1.81 10.41 -61.74
CA SER A 101 -2.43 11.50 -62.50
C SER A 101 -2.53 12.73 -61.59
N GLN A 102 -1.65 13.70 -61.81
CA GLN A 102 -1.89 15.08 -61.40
C GLN A 102 -2.99 15.63 -62.30
N GLU A 103 -4.16 15.94 -61.73
CA GLU A 103 -5.14 16.81 -62.38
C GLU A 103 -5.24 18.10 -61.57
N SER A 104 -4.54 19.10 -62.10
CA SER A 104 -4.68 20.50 -61.79
C SER A 104 -6.10 20.97 -62.13
N VAL A 105 -6.85 21.42 -61.14
CA VAL A 105 -7.90 22.42 -61.35
C VAL A 105 -7.62 23.59 -60.42
N VAL A 106 -7.04 24.62 -61.03
CA VAL A 106 -7.10 25.99 -60.56
C VAL A 106 -8.55 26.42 -60.77
N ASP A 107 -9.27 26.81 -59.72
CA ASP A 107 -10.35 27.78 -59.88
C ASP A 107 -10.21 28.84 -58.80
N SER A 108 -10.21 30.08 -59.29
CA SER A 108 -9.98 31.31 -58.58
C SER A 108 -11.29 32.07 -58.59
N ALA A 109 -11.87 32.38 -57.43
CA ALA A 109 -12.46 33.71 -57.22
C ALA A 109 -12.78 33.96 -55.73
N PRO A 110 -12.60 35.20 -55.25
CA PRO A 110 -12.54 35.52 -53.84
C PRO A 110 -13.87 36.08 -53.34
N PHE A 111 -14.23 35.78 -52.09
CA PHE A 111 -15.02 36.71 -51.29
C PHE A 111 -14.42 36.81 -49.89
N ALA A 112 -13.88 37.99 -49.65
CA ALA A 112 -13.65 38.54 -48.33
C ALA A 112 -14.95 38.53 -47.51
N VAL A 113 -14.85 38.44 -46.18
CA VAL A 113 -15.17 39.54 -45.26
C VAL A 113 -15.08 39.06 -43.80
N ALA A 114 -14.51 39.95 -42.99
CA ALA A 114 -14.63 40.11 -41.55
C ALA A 114 -13.92 39.14 -40.61
N THR A 115 -12.73 39.59 -40.19
CA THR A 115 -12.40 39.88 -38.79
C THR A 115 -13.56 39.79 -37.80
N THR A 116 -13.46 38.91 -36.81
CA THR A 116 -13.88 39.22 -35.44
C THR A 116 -12.78 38.76 -34.49
N VAL A 117 -12.04 39.73 -33.99
CA VAL A 117 -11.27 39.66 -32.76
C VAL A 117 -12.26 39.43 -31.60
N SER A 118 -12.30 38.21 -31.07
CA SER A 118 -12.84 37.97 -29.74
C SER A 118 -11.68 37.72 -28.80
N ASP A 119 -11.23 38.84 -28.25
CA ASP A 119 -10.65 38.98 -26.93
C ASP A 119 -11.39 38.05 -25.95
N VAL A 120 -10.73 36.96 -25.55
CA VAL A 120 -11.06 36.26 -24.31
C VAL A 120 -9.82 36.42 -23.45
N VAL A 121 -9.86 37.47 -22.64
CA VAL A 121 -9.13 37.64 -21.40
C VAL A 121 -8.78 36.27 -20.79
N ALA A 122 -7.52 35.87 -21.00
CA ALA A 122 -6.89 34.79 -20.25
C ALA A 122 -6.57 35.34 -18.86
N GLU A 123 -7.60 35.38 -18.01
CA GLU A 123 -7.43 35.58 -16.57
C GLU A 123 -6.57 34.43 -16.05
N SER A 124 -5.31 34.73 -15.82
CA SER A 124 -4.32 33.83 -15.24
C SER A 124 -4.71 33.53 -13.79
N ALA A 125 -5.58 32.56 -13.59
CA ALA A 125 -5.73 31.92 -12.29
C ALA A 125 -4.41 31.18 -11.97
N PRO A 126 -3.83 31.35 -10.76
CA PRO A 126 -2.64 30.62 -10.37
C PRO A 126 -2.91 29.11 -10.40
N PRO A 127 -1.96 28.28 -10.85
CA PRO A 127 -2.14 26.83 -10.82
C PRO A 127 -2.28 26.40 -9.37
N THR A 128 -3.50 26.05 -8.98
CA THR A 128 -3.71 25.22 -7.80
C THR A 128 -3.12 23.87 -8.16
N THR A 129 -1.94 23.58 -7.62
CA THR A 129 -1.26 22.29 -7.72
C THR A 129 -2.11 21.23 -7.03
N ALA A 130 -3.12 20.72 -7.72
CA ALA A 130 -3.70 19.43 -7.41
C ALA A 130 -2.68 18.36 -7.86
N PRO A 131 -2.22 17.47 -6.98
CA PRO A 131 -1.41 16.34 -7.41
C PRO A 131 -2.27 15.49 -8.36
N SER A 132 -1.99 15.60 -9.66
CA SER A 132 -2.84 15.07 -10.73
C SER A 132 -2.50 13.61 -11.05
N GLY A 133 -2.12 12.81 -10.05
CA GLY A 133 -1.69 11.43 -10.26
C GLY A 133 -1.86 10.55 -9.03
N PRO A 134 -1.93 9.21 -9.22
CA PRO A 134 -2.02 8.27 -8.09
C PRO A 134 -0.84 8.42 -7.13
N VAL A 135 -1.12 8.43 -5.83
CA VAL A 135 -0.09 8.53 -4.79
C VAL A 135 0.58 7.17 -4.56
N GLU A 136 1.85 7.14 -4.18
CA GLU A 136 2.55 5.89 -3.85
C GLU A 136 2.43 5.62 -2.34
N ALA A 137 1.65 4.60 -1.96
CA ALA A 137 1.35 4.27 -0.57
C ALA A 137 2.34 3.25 0.04
N GLY A 138 3.22 2.64 -0.77
CA GLY A 138 4.19 1.63 -0.33
C GLY A 138 3.50 0.32 0.11
N GLN A 139 2.82 0.32 1.26
CA GLN A 139 2.07 -0.80 1.81
C GLN A 139 0.57 -0.46 1.87
N LEU A 140 -0.26 -1.28 1.22
CA LEU A 140 -1.72 -1.13 1.25
C LEU A 140 -2.31 -1.81 2.48
N GLN A 141 -3.30 -1.19 3.11
CA GLN A 141 -4.16 -1.87 4.08
C GLN A 141 -5.19 -2.75 3.35
N TYR A 142 -5.29 -4.01 3.76
CA TYR A 142 -6.22 -4.98 3.20
C TYR A 142 -7.53 -4.97 3.98
N LEU A 143 -8.65 -4.80 3.28
CA LEU A 143 -9.98 -5.02 3.85
C LEU A 143 -10.39 -6.49 3.69
N SER A 144 -10.00 -7.11 2.58
CA SER A 144 -10.22 -8.53 2.32
C SER A 144 -9.12 -9.07 1.42
N SER A 145 -8.40 -10.08 1.91
CA SER A 145 -7.30 -10.75 1.22
C SER A 145 -7.49 -12.27 1.26
N PRO A 146 -8.48 -12.82 0.53
CA PRO A 146 -8.67 -14.26 0.46
C PRO A 146 -7.44 -14.92 -0.19
N ALA A 147 -7.05 -16.09 0.33
CA ALA A 147 -5.93 -16.86 -0.17
C ALA A 147 -6.04 -17.09 -1.69
N PRO A 148 -4.92 -17.07 -2.43
CA PRO A 148 -4.94 -17.23 -3.87
C PRO A 148 -5.34 -18.65 -4.28
N SER A 149 -6.17 -18.75 -5.32
CA SER A 149 -6.48 -20.05 -5.92
C SER A 149 -5.23 -20.61 -6.57
N TYR A 150 -4.84 -21.83 -6.18
CA TYR A 150 -3.65 -22.48 -6.70
C TYR A 150 -3.94 -23.08 -8.09
N PRO A 151 -3.14 -22.77 -9.13
CA PRO A 151 -3.31 -23.37 -10.45
C PRO A 151 -3.04 -24.88 -10.44
N VAL A 152 -3.93 -25.67 -11.05
CA VAL A 152 -3.78 -27.13 -11.17
C VAL A 152 -2.46 -27.52 -11.86
N ALA A 153 -2.02 -26.74 -12.84
CA ALA A 153 -0.74 -26.98 -13.52
C ALA A 153 0.46 -26.80 -12.58
N ALA A 154 0.45 -25.75 -11.74
CA ALA A 154 1.52 -25.46 -10.78
C ALA A 154 1.51 -26.44 -9.60
N LEU A 155 0.32 -26.84 -9.14
CA LEU A 155 0.11 -27.90 -8.15
C LEU A 155 0.74 -29.22 -8.61
N ARG A 156 0.41 -29.69 -9.82
CA ARG A 156 0.97 -30.93 -10.38
C ARG A 156 2.47 -30.87 -10.59
N ALA A 157 3.00 -29.68 -10.86
CA ALA A 157 4.42 -29.44 -11.06
C ALA A 157 5.20 -29.14 -9.76
N GLY A 158 4.54 -29.11 -8.59
CA GLY A 158 5.19 -28.81 -7.32
C GLY A 158 5.73 -27.38 -7.18
N GLN A 159 5.25 -26.43 -7.99
CA GLN A 159 5.81 -25.08 -8.09
C GLN A 159 5.32 -24.19 -6.95
N GLN A 160 6.22 -23.66 -6.13
CA GLN A 160 5.93 -22.78 -4.99
C GLN A 160 6.63 -21.42 -5.15
N GLY A 161 6.25 -20.43 -4.34
CA GLY A 161 6.96 -19.15 -4.27
C GLY A 161 6.09 -17.97 -3.85
N THR A 162 6.70 -16.80 -3.74
CA THR A 162 6.00 -15.53 -3.43
C THR A 162 6.09 -14.59 -4.63
N VAL A 163 4.94 -14.05 -5.05
CA VAL A 163 4.83 -13.03 -6.09
C VAL A 163 4.64 -11.68 -5.43
N LEU A 164 5.43 -10.67 -5.80
CA LEU A 164 5.22 -9.30 -5.37
C LEU A 164 4.50 -8.54 -6.48
N LEU A 165 3.28 -8.08 -6.20
CA LEU A 165 2.43 -7.35 -7.13
C LEU A 165 2.41 -5.87 -6.79
N ARG A 166 2.50 -5.01 -7.81
CA ARG A 166 2.18 -3.59 -7.70
C ARG A 166 0.74 -3.38 -8.11
N VAL A 167 -0.06 -2.87 -7.19
CA VAL A 167 -1.52 -2.73 -7.34
C VAL A 167 -1.89 -1.26 -7.28
N LEU A 168 -2.62 -0.77 -8.27
CA LEU A 168 -3.31 0.52 -8.22
C LEU A 168 -4.67 0.31 -7.56
N VAL A 169 -4.87 0.92 -6.40
CA VAL A 169 -6.15 0.91 -5.67
C VAL A 169 -6.92 2.17 -6.02
N GLY A 170 -8.17 1.99 -6.44
CA GLY A 170 -9.11 3.06 -6.71
C GLY A 170 -9.62 3.75 -5.44
N THR A 171 -10.33 4.87 -5.62
CA THR A 171 -10.96 5.61 -4.52
C THR A 171 -12.07 4.81 -3.82
N ASP A 172 -12.58 3.76 -4.47
CA ASP A 172 -13.57 2.82 -3.97
C ASP A 172 -12.96 1.60 -3.23
N GLY A 173 -11.63 1.53 -3.16
CA GLY A 173 -10.91 0.42 -2.53
C GLY A 173 -10.82 -0.84 -3.40
N ARG A 174 -11.19 -0.77 -4.68
CA ARG A 174 -11.00 -1.88 -5.64
C ARG A 174 -9.67 -1.74 -6.36
N PRO A 175 -9.02 -2.87 -6.71
CA PRO A 175 -7.85 -2.83 -7.57
C PRO A 175 -8.27 -2.43 -9.00
N ALA A 176 -7.72 -1.32 -9.49
CA ALA A 176 -7.91 -0.82 -10.84
C ALA A 176 -6.90 -1.42 -11.82
N GLU A 177 -5.64 -1.55 -11.39
CA GLU A 177 -4.55 -2.11 -12.19
C GLU A 177 -3.66 -3.00 -11.32
N VAL A 178 -3.15 -4.09 -11.89
CA VAL A 178 -2.21 -5.00 -11.21
C VAL A 178 -1.08 -5.38 -12.17
N SER A 179 0.15 -5.07 -11.77
CA SER A 179 1.37 -5.46 -12.46
C SER A 179 2.27 -6.30 -11.55
N VAL A 180 3.10 -7.16 -12.16
CA VAL A 180 4.06 -7.98 -11.42
C VAL A 180 5.33 -7.17 -11.21
N GLN A 181 5.69 -6.91 -9.96
CA GLN A 181 6.95 -6.26 -9.63
C GLN A 181 8.08 -7.30 -9.48
N THR A 182 7.79 -8.38 -8.76
CA THR A 182 8.72 -9.51 -8.60
C THR A 182 7.98 -10.81 -8.87
N SER A 183 8.48 -11.57 -9.83
CA SER A 183 7.96 -12.90 -10.17
C SER A 183 8.36 -13.94 -9.11
N SER A 184 7.49 -14.93 -8.91
CA SER A 184 7.79 -16.16 -8.15
C SER A 184 8.77 -17.11 -8.84
N GLY A 185 9.20 -16.79 -10.07
CA GLY A 185 9.94 -17.69 -10.96
C GLY A 185 9.03 -18.57 -11.81
N HIS A 186 7.70 -18.55 -11.58
CA HIS A 186 6.75 -19.39 -12.29
C HIS A 186 5.59 -18.57 -12.87
N ARG A 187 5.53 -18.50 -14.21
CA ARG A 187 4.50 -17.72 -14.92
C ARG A 187 3.07 -18.12 -14.54
N ALA A 188 2.83 -19.40 -14.24
CA ALA A 188 1.52 -19.88 -13.82
C ALA A 188 1.07 -19.27 -12.48
N LEU A 189 1.98 -19.16 -11.51
CA LEU A 189 1.72 -18.54 -10.21
C LEU A 189 1.51 -17.03 -10.34
N ASP A 190 2.33 -16.36 -11.16
CA ASP A 190 2.22 -14.91 -11.36
C ASP A 190 0.87 -14.51 -11.98
N LEU A 191 0.42 -15.26 -12.99
CA LEU A 191 -0.90 -15.04 -13.62
C LEU A 191 -2.04 -15.30 -12.63
N ALA A 192 -1.92 -16.34 -11.83
CA ALA A 192 -2.92 -16.69 -10.81
C ALA A 192 -3.01 -15.59 -9.75
N ALA A 193 -1.87 -15.14 -9.22
CA ALA A 193 -1.77 -14.05 -8.26
C ALA A 193 -2.45 -12.78 -8.79
N ARG A 194 -2.10 -12.37 -10.02
CA ARG A 194 -2.70 -11.19 -10.66
C ARG A 194 -4.21 -11.32 -10.79
N SER A 195 -4.69 -12.47 -11.26
CA SER A 195 -6.13 -12.70 -11.47
C SER A 195 -6.91 -12.73 -10.16
N GLN A 196 -6.32 -13.28 -9.10
CA GLN A 196 -6.95 -13.35 -7.78
C GLN A 196 -7.10 -11.96 -7.18
N VAL A 197 -6.03 -11.16 -7.19
CA VAL A 197 -6.05 -9.82 -6.63
C VAL A 197 -7.12 -8.98 -7.31
N LEU A 198 -7.16 -8.97 -8.65
CA LEU A 198 -8.14 -8.22 -9.42
C LEU A 198 -9.59 -8.58 -9.07
N ARG A 199 -9.88 -9.87 -8.86
CA ARG A 199 -11.26 -10.36 -8.70
C ARG A 199 -11.74 -10.26 -7.25
N SER A 200 -10.90 -10.73 -6.33
CA SER A 200 -11.35 -11.13 -4.99
C SER A 200 -10.82 -10.24 -3.87
N TRP A 201 -9.81 -9.40 -4.12
CA TRP A 201 -9.20 -8.60 -3.07
C TRP A 201 -9.83 -7.22 -2.95
N ARG A 202 -9.94 -6.73 -1.72
CA ARG A 202 -10.42 -5.39 -1.41
C ARG A 202 -9.44 -4.69 -0.50
N PHE A 203 -9.21 -3.42 -0.78
CA PHE A 203 -8.20 -2.58 -0.15
C PHE A 203 -8.85 -1.37 0.48
N GLN A 204 -8.20 -0.82 1.50
CA GLN A 204 -8.59 0.49 2.01
C GLN A 204 -8.05 1.57 1.06
N PRO A 205 -8.89 2.48 0.55
CA PRO A 205 -8.43 3.55 -0.31
C PRO A 205 -7.50 4.49 0.46
N ALA A 206 -6.49 5.03 -0.22
CA ALA A 206 -5.61 6.02 0.36
C ALA A 206 -6.37 7.35 0.55
N MET A 207 -6.08 8.05 1.64
CA MET A 207 -6.71 9.33 1.94
C MET A 207 -5.69 10.45 1.79
N GLN A 208 -6.01 11.46 0.99
CA GLN A 208 -5.23 12.69 0.86
C GLN A 208 -6.14 13.88 1.14
N ASN A 209 -5.80 14.70 2.13
CA ASN A 209 -6.60 15.85 2.56
C ASN A 209 -8.07 15.48 2.89
N GLY A 210 -8.30 14.29 3.46
CA GLY A 210 -9.65 13.80 3.79
C GLY A 210 -10.45 13.28 2.60
N GLN A 211 -9.88 13.25 1.40
CA GLN A 211 -10.49 12.69 0.20
C GLN A 211 -9.83 11.37 -0.19
N ALA A 212 -10.63 10.39 -0.62
CA ALA A 212 -10.11 9.14 -1.16
C ALA A 212 -9.42 9.42 -2.50
N VAL A 213 -8.16 8.98 -2.64
CA VAL A 213 -7.35 9.12 -3.84
C VAL A 213 -6.87 7.76 -4.33
N GLN A 214 -6.58 7.67 -5.62
CA GLN A 214 -5.98 6.46 -6.18
C GLN A 214 -4.54 6.32 -5.69
N ALA A 215 -4.14 5.09 -5.37
CA ALA A 215 -2.79 4.86 -4.86
C ALA A 215 -2.17 3.54 -5.34
N TYR A 216 -0.87 3.59 -5.64
CA TYR A 216 -0.09 2.38 -5.87
C TYR A 216 0.41 1.80 -4.54
N GLY A 217 0.40 0.49 -4.40
CA GLY A 217 1.16 -0.18 -3.35
C GLY A 217 1.48 -1.62 -3.64
N LEU A 218 2.31 -2.20 -2.78
CA LEU A 218 2.94 -3.50 -2.99
C LEU A 218 2.25 -4.59 -2.16
N VAL A 219 2.00 -5.71 -2.83
CA VAL A 219 1.21 -6.81 -2.29
C VAL A 219 1.95 -8.13 -2.50
N PRO A 220 2.46 -8.76 -1.42
CA PRO A 220 3.04 -10.09 -1.51
C PRO A 220 1.93 -11.16 -1.52
N VAL A 221 2.03 -12.11 -2.45
CA VAL A 221 1.13 -13.26 -2.59
C VAL A 221 1.96 -14.54 -2.54
N SER A 222 1.79 -15.33 -1.48
CA SER A 222 2.53 -16.58 -1.29
C SER A 222 1.73 -17.80 -1.75
N PHE A 223 2.44 -18.75 -2.38
CA PHE A 223 1.94 -20.07 -2.75
C PHE A 223 2.82 -21.15 -2.10
N SER A 224 2.24 -21.96 -1.22
CA SER A 224 2.90 -23.09 -0.55
C SER A 224 2.10 -24.37 -0.73
N LEU A 225 2.79 -25.50 -0.85
CA LEU A 225 2.19 -26.84 -0.81
C LEU A 225 2.51 -27.39 0.58
N ASN A 226 1.49 -27.54 1.42
CA ASN A 226 1.63 -28.18 2.74
C ASN A 226 1.54 -29.70 2.61
#